data_AF-A0A940BJ90-F1
#
_entry.id   AF-A0A940BJ90-F1
#
_cell.length_a   1.000
_cell.length_b   1.000
_cell.length_c   1.000
_cell.angle_alpha   90.00
_cell.angle_beta   90.00
_cell.angle_gamma   90.00
#
_symmetry.space_group_name_H-M   'P 1'
#
loop_
_entity.id
_entity.type
_entity.pdbx_description
1 polymer ?
#
loop_
_entity_poly.entity_id
_entity_poly.type
_entity_poly.pdbx_seq_one_letter_code
_entity_poly.pdbx_strand_id
1 'polypeptide(L)'
;MNYNTLKKTLWGLCMLSAMTAGAQKYESEIHLWDPLDESETTYWYRICSALPGMESYAVTDFSEEDELFPVQLLQTEEKDYKSQWKLKAGDDGKVIIINRATEQELDGCSIDMGNCNVTQIMPAGITEGFKMTALGNNAFMLESVEDDGINRCLAAADIEEDPITYPTQNESTSAIGWKFIVTEVSGWTGIGTNKACKTSIRVSNRRISVSGATKWQLFNAQGEEMPRTTRLAPGVYMVKIADKTEKILIQ
;
A
#
# COMPACT_ATOMS: atom_id res chain seq x y z
N MET A 1 28.50 -28.99 -0.33
CA MET A 1 27.05 -28.92 -0.56
C MET A 1 26.83 -28.29 -1.92
N ASN A 2 26.10 -29.00 -2.80
CA ASN A 2 25.88 -28.62 -4.20
C ASN A 2 24.63 -27.73 -4.28
N TYR A 3 24.78 -26.43 -4.55
CA TYR A 3 23.66 -25.55 -4.88
C TYR A 3 23.41 -25.65 -6.38
N ASN A 4 22.59 -26.62 -6.76
CA ASN A 4 22.29 -26.90 -8.15
C ASN A 4 20.80 -27.18 -8.29
N THR A 5 19.94 -26.24 -7.91
CA THR A 5 18.52 -26.25 -8.31
C THR A 5 17.88 -24.88 -8.09
N LEU A 6 17.84 -24.05 -9.14
CA LEU A 6 16.66 -23.27 -9.55
C LEU A 6 17.01 -22.54 -10.85
N LYS A 7 16.49 -23.10 -11.94
CA LYS A 7 16.71 -22.59 -13.30
C LYS A 7 16.02 -21.23 -13.43
N LYS A 8 16.86 -20.18 -13.54
CA LYS A 8 16.50 -18.86 -14.07
C LYS A 8 15.84 -19.07 -15.44
N THR A 9 14.61 -18.61 -15.63
CA THR A 9 14.00 -18.54 -16.96
C THR A 9 14.19 -17.13 -17.50
N LEU A 10 15.12 -17.06 -18.45
CA LEU A 10 15.50 -15.97 -19.32
C LEU A 10 14.33 -15.59 -20.25
N TRP A 11 14.00 -14.31 -20.41
CA TRP A 11 13.27 -13.80 -21.58
C TRP A 11 13.71 -12.38 -21.91
N GLY A 12 14.26 -12.18 -23.11
CA GLY A 12 14.30 -10.87 -23.75
C GLY A 12 13.15 -10.74 -24.76
N LEU A 13 12.87 -9.55 -25.31
CA LEU A 13 12.36 -9.45 -26.67
C LEU A 13 12.33 -8.05 -27.30
N CYS A 14 12.51 -8.15 -28.62
CA CYS A 14 12.04 -7.39 -29.76
C CYS A 14 10.85 -6.43 -29.62
N MET A 15 10.95 -5.40 -30.48
CA MET A 15 9.88 -4.52 -30.92
C MET A 15 8.66 -5.28 -31.48
N LEU A 16 7.46 -4.91 -31.04
CA LEU A 16 6.30 -4.76 -31.92
C LEU A 16 5.24 -3.81 -31.34
N SER A 17 4.39 -3.35 -32.27
CA SER A 17 3.58 -2.14 -32.28
C SER A 17 2.33 -2.09 -31.39
N ALA A 18 1.90 -0.86 -31.16
CA ALA A 18 0.76 -0.37 -30.38
C ALA A 18 -0.58 -1.09 -30.57
N MET A 19 -1.32 -1.22 -29.45
CA MET A 19 -2.78 -1.16 -29.44
C MET A 19 -3.26 -0.38 -28.20
N THR A 20 -4.19 0.54 -28.46
CA THR A 20 -4.92 1.36 -27.50
C THR A 20 -6.04 0.58 -26.84
N ALA A 21 -6.19 0.68 -25.51
CA ALA A 21 -7.45 0.35 -24.83
C ALA A 21 -7.55 1.00 -23.44
N GLY A 22 -8.65 1.73 -23.24
CA GLY A 22 -9.33 1.91 -21.94
C GLY A 22 -8.62 2.75 -20.88
N ALA A 23 -8.80 4.07 -20.91
CA ALA A 23 -8.48 4.93 -19.78
C ALA A 23 -9.37 4.57 -18.57
N GLN A 24 -8.84 3.77 -17.66
CA GLN A 24 -9.37 3.58 -16.32
C GLN A 24 -9.07 4.86 -15.53
N LYS A 25 -10.07 5.43 -14.87
CA LYS A 25 -9.99 6.71 -14.16
C LYS A 25 -9.07 6.55 -12.93
N TYR A 26 -7.79 6.90 -13.09
CA TYR A 26 -6.83 7.02 -12.00
C TYR A 26 -6.78 8.49 -11.58
N GLU A 27 -7.54 8.85 -10.54
CA GLU A 27 -7.27 10.03 -9.72
C GLU A 27 -6.75 9.47 -8.40
N SER A 28 -5.43 9.24 -8.29
CA SER A 28 -4.82 8.80 -7.04
C SER A 28 -4.44 10.03 -6.23
N GLU A 29 -5.38 10.54 -5.44
CA GLU A 29 -4.99 11.36 -4.28
C GLU A 29 -4.12 10.46 -3.39
N ILE A 30 -2.88 10.89 -3.12
CA ILE A 30 -2.04 10.21 -2.13
C ILE A 30 -2.56 10.62 -0.75
N HIS A 31 -3.00 9.64 0.03
CA HIS A 31 -3.41 9.83 1.41
C HIS A 31 -2.23 9.54 2.33
N LEU A 32 -1.86 10.54 3.12
CA LEU A 32 -0.91 10.42 4.21
C LEU A 32 -1.67 10.02 5.48
N TRP A 33 -1.06 9.15 6.28
CA TRP A 33 -1.52 8.70 7.57
C TRP A 33 -0.94 9.58 8.69
N ASP A 34 -1.79 9.92 9.64
CA ASP A 34 -1.52 10.63 10.87
C ASP A 34 -1.65 9.66 12.07
N PRO A 35 -0.53 9.33 12.75
CA PRO A 35 -0.56 8.49 13.95
C PRO A 35 -1.31 9.09 15.15
N LEU A 36 -1.60 10.39 15.13
CA LEU A 36 -2.26 11.09 16.24
C LEU A 36 -3.78 11.15 16.10
N ASP A 37 -4.33 10.77 14.95
CA ASP A 37 -5.77 10.68 14.71
C ASP A 37 -6.26 9.23 14.80
N GLU A 38 -6.75 8.85 15.98
CA GLU A 38 -7.29 7.52 16.25
C GLU A 38 -8.54 7.17 15.40
N SER A 39 -9.13 8.15 14.71
CA SER A 39 -10.27 7.96 13.81
C SER A 39 -9.87 7.80 12.35
N GLU A 40 -8.58 7.92 12.05
CA GLU A 40 -8.12 8.05 10.67
C GLU A 40 -8.08 6.71 9.94
N THR A 41 -8.35 6.83 8.64
CA THR A 41 -8.34 5.75 7.70
C THR A 41 -6.94 5.57 7.14
N THR A 42 -6.32 4.41 7.40
CA THR A 42 -5.03 4.04 6.84
C THR A 42 -5.22 3.49 5.42
N TYR A 43 -4.49 4.04 4.46
CA TYR A 43 -4.40 3.53 3.11
C TYR A 43 -3.12 2.71 2.96
N TRP A 44 -3.28 1.48 2.48
CA TRP A 44 -2.17 0.59 2.13
C TRP A 44 -1.98 0.59 0.62
N TYR A 45 -0.75 0.80 0.21
CA TYR A 45 -0.34 0.91 -1.19
C TYR A 45 0.66 -0.18 -1.55
N ARG A 46 0.59 -0.66 -2.79
CA ARG A 46 1.74 -1.23 -3.48
C ARG A 46 2.43 -0.10 -4.24
N ILE A 47 3.75 -0.04 -4.12
CA ILE A 47 4.60 0.91 -4.84
C ILE A 47 5.17 0.16 -6.04
N CYS A 48 4.56 0.36 -7.20
CA CYS A 48 4.91 -0.35 -8.43
C CYS A 48 5.73 0.54 -9.37
N SER A 49 6.63 -0.06 -10.14
CA SER A 49 7.35 0.69 -11.17
C SER A 49 6.38 1.21 -12.23
N ALA A 50 6.61 2.44 -12.69
CA ALA A 50 5.94 3.01 -13.85
C ALA A 50 6.67 2.66 -15.17
N LEU A 51 7.82 1.99 -15.09
CA LEU A 51 8.58 1.54 -16.26
C LEU A 51 7.79 0.45 -17.01
N PRO A 52 7.59 0.59 -18.34
CA PRO A 52 6.87 -0.40 -19.13
C PRO A 52 7.47 -1.80 -19.01
N GLY A 53 6.62 -2.81 -18.78
CA GLY A 53 7.03 -4.19 -18.57
C GLY A 53 7.41 -4.54 -17.13
N MET A 54 7.46 -3.57 -16.22
CA MET A 54 7.72 -3.78 -14.78
C MET A 54 6.50 -3.46 -13.90
N GLU A 55 5.31 -3.29 -14.48
CA GLU A 55 4.12 -2.81 -13.76
C GLU A 55 3.64 -3.78 -12.66
N SER A 56 3.98 -5.07 -12.79
CA SER A 56 3.67 -6.11 -11.80
C SER A 56 4.68 -6.19 -10.66
N TYR A 57 5.81 -5.50 -10.76
CA TYR A 57 6.87 -5.50 -9.75
C TYR A 57 6.62 -4.40 -8.73
N ALA A 58 6.65 -4.78 -7.46
CA ALA A 58 6.44 -3.88 -6.33
C ALA A 58 7.67 -3.86 -5.42
N VAL A 59 7.92 -2.69 -4.86
CA VAL A 59 8.88 -2.49 -3.75
C VAL A 59 8.46 -3.41 -2.61
N THR A 60 9.35 -4.31 -2.20
CA THR A 60 9.05 -5.39 -1.25
C THR A 60 10.14 -5.48 -0.20
N ASP A 61 9.73 -5.42 1.07
CA ASP A 61 10.60 -5.60 2.21
C ASP A 61 11.02 -7.08 2.33
N PHE A 62 12.30 -7.34 2.10
CA PHE A 62 12.89 -8.67 2.23
C PHE A 62 13.72 -8.82 3.50
N SER A 63 13.62 -7.89 4.45
CA SER A 63 14.30 -8.02 5.73
C SER A 63 13.82 -9.27 6.47
N GLU A 64 14.78 -9.97 7.07
CA GLU A 64 14.60 -10.90 8.17
C GLU A 64 15.15 -10.20 9.44
N GLU A 65 14.64 -10.56 10.62
CA GLU A 65 14.95 -9.85 11.88
C GLU A 65 16.47 -9.59 12.05
N ASP A 66 16.83 -8.33 12.33
CA ASP A 66 18.16 -7.82 12.70
C ASP A 66 19.25 -7.63 11.60
N GLU A 67 18.92 -7.71 10.30
CA GLU A 67 19.89 -7.40 9.22
C GLU A 67 19.38 -6.29 8.28
N LEU A 68 20.26 -5.32 7.98
CA LEU A 68 20.02 -4.30 6.95
C LEU A 68 19.98 -4.97 5.59
N PHE A 69 18.78 -5.27 5.09
CA PHE A 69 18.61 -5.83 3.77
C PHE A 69 18.19 -4.76 2.76
N PRO A 70 18.77 -4.79 1.55
CA PRO A 70 18.30 -3.96 0.47
C PRO A 70 16.86 -4.34 0.10
N VAL A 71 16.10 -3.32 -0.29
CA VAL A 71 14.73 -3.53 -0.77
C VAL A 71 14.77 -4.14 -2.16
N GLN A 72 13.83 -5.05 -2.44
CA GLN A 72 13.76 -5.74 -3.72
C GLN A 72 12.52 -5.34 -4.50
N LEU A 73 12.64 -5.42 -5.83
CA LEU A 73 11.50 -5.36 -6.73
C LEU A 73 11.08 -6.78 -7.10
N LEU A 74 9.92 -7.19 -6.62
CA LEU A 74 9.40 -8.54 -6.82
C LEU A 74 8.01 -8.51 -7.43
N GLN A 75 7.70 -9.53 -8.24
CA GLN A 75 6.31 -9.79 -8.62
C GLN A 75 5.58 -10.36 -7.40
N THR A 76 4.67 -9.57 -6.85
CA THR A 76 3.89 -9.95 -5.67
C THR A 76 2.39 -9.96 -5.95
N GLU A 77 1.65 -10.72 -5.15
CA GLU A 77 0.20 -10.67 -5.14
C GLU A 77 -0.29 -9.49 -4.31
N GLU A 78 -1.53 -9.03 -4.55
CA GLU A 78 -2.12 -7.90 -3.82
C GLU A 78 -2.15 -8.10 -2.30
N LYS A 79 -2.19 -9.34 -1.81
CA LYS A 79 -2.28 -9.69 -0.38
C LYS A 79 -0.93 -9.84 0.31
N ASP A 80 0.18 -9.67 -0.41
CA ASP A 80 1.50 -9.78 0.20
C ASP A 80 1.82 -8.54 1.04
N TYR A 81 1.70 -8.67 2.36
CA TYR A 81 1.94 -7.60 3.33
C TYR A 81 3.37 -7.06 3.29
N LYS A 82 4.37 -7.84 2.87
CA LYS A 82 5.75 -7.35 2.71
C LYS A 82 5.90 -6.38 1.55
N SER A 83 4.94 -6.36 0.61
CA SER A 83 4.88 -5.42 -0.52
C SER A 83 3.87 -4.29 -0.34
N GLN A 84 3.29 -4.16 0.85
CA GLN A 84 2.30 -3.14 1.18
C GLN A 84 2.88 -2.09 2.12
N TRP A 85 2.57 -0.83 1.83
CA TRP A 85 3.17 0.32 2.47
C TRP A 85 2.10 1.33 2.85
N LYS A 86 2.21 1.95 4.01
CA LYS A 86 1.47 3.18 4.35
C LYS A 86 2.41 4.36 4.24
N LEU A 87 1.83 5.54 4.01
CA LEU A 87 2.58 6.78 3.83
C LEU A 87 2.28 7.67 5.02
N LYS A 88 3.28 8.26 5.63
CA LYS A 88 3.15 9.19 6.77
C LYS A 88 3.83 10.50 6.40
N ALA A 89 3.27 11.62 6.85
CA ALA A 89 3.94 12.91 6.73
C ALA A 89 5.26 12.90 7.53
N GLY A 90 6.37 13.24 6.87
CA GLY A 90 7.66 13.53 7.48
C GLY A 90 7.90 15.03 7.60
N ASP A 91 9.08 15.39 8.07
CA ASP A 91 9.50 16.79 8.19
C ASP A 91 9.73 17.43 6.80
N ASP A 92 9.61 18.76 6.73
CA ASP A 92 9.86 19.55 5.51
C ASP A 92 9.09 19.10 4.26
N GLY A 93 7.91 18.49 4.44
CA GLY A 93 7.08 17.99 3.35
C GLY A 93 7.59 16.69 2.71
N LYS A 94 8.53 16.00 3.36
CA LYS A 94 8.92 14.63 3.01
C LYS A 94 7.82 13.64 3.39
N VAL A 95 7.92 12.44 2.83
CA VAL A 95 7.03 11.31 3.09
C VAL A 95 7.85 10.17 3.66
N ILE A 96 7.40 9.64 4.80
CA ILE A 96 7.91 8.41 5.39
C ILE A 96 7.08 7.25 4.86
N ILE A 97 7.72 6.20 4.38
CA ILE A 97 7.07 5.04 3.75
C ILE A 97 7.29 3.84 4.68
N ILE A 98 6.20 3.32 5.26
CA ILE A 98 6.25 2.33 6.35
C ILE A 98 5.66 1.01 5.86
N ASN A 99 6.40 -0.09 6.02
CA ASN A 99 5.97 -1.42 5.62
C ASN A 99 4.84 -1.96 6.52
N ARG A 100 3.87 -2.65 5.93
CA ARG A 100 2.75 -3.24 6.67
C ARG A 100 3.14 -4.44 7.54
N ALA A 101 4.06 -5.27 7.05
CA ALA A 101 4.42 -6.51 7.73
C ALA A 101 5.41 -6.28 8.86
N THR A 102 6.39 -5.40 8.65
CA THR A 102 7.52 -5.19 9.57
C THR A 102 7.40 -3.91 10.39
N GLU A 103 6.53 -2.96 9.98
CA GLU A 103 6.44 -1.60 10.54
C GLU A 103 7.77 -0.82 10.48
N GLN A 104 8.71 -1.29 9.64
CA GLN A 104 9.96 -0.60 9.35
C GLN A 104 9.78 0.39 8.19
N GLU A 105 10.73 1.31 8.06
CA GLU A 105 10.68 2.44 7.16
C GLU A 105 11.63 2.25 5.97
N LEU A 106 11.16 2.58 4.77
CA LEU A 106 12.02 2.67 3.59
C LEU A 106 12.97 3.85 3.75
N ASP A 107 14.27 3.60 3.67
CA ASP A 107 15.27 4.60 3.96
C ASP A 107 15.58 5.49 2.76
N GLY A 108 15.56 6.81 2.99
CA GLY A 108 16.05 7.80 2.06
C GLY A 108 17.56 7.71 1.83
N CYS A 109 18.33 7.15 2.75
CA CYS A 109 19.75 6.90 2.55
C CYS A 109 19.99 5.51 1.95
N SER A 110 20.90 5.43 0.98
CA SER A 110 21.34 4.18 0.41
C SER A 110 22.62 3.66 1.06
N ILE A 111 22.90 2.39 0.80
CA ILE A 111 24.20 1.76 1.06
C ILE A 111 24.92 1.51 -0.26
N ASP A 112 26.23 1.71 -0.25
CA ASP A 112 27.09 1.35 -1.37
C ASP A 112 27.14 -0.17 -1.51
N MET A 113 26.74 -0.66 -2.68
CA MET A 113 26.84 -2.06 -3.09
C MET A 113 27.63 -2.19 -4.39
N GLY A 114 28.82 -1.58 -4.44
CA GLY A 114 29.79 -1.77 -5.51
C GLY A 114 29.66 -0.71 -6.59
N ASN A 115 28.98 -1.03 -7.69
CA ASN A 115 28.71 -0.07 -8.77
C ASN A 115 27.43 0.73 -8.53
N CYS A 116 26.59 0.33 -7.58
CA CYS A 116 25.28 0.92 -7.33
C CYS A 116 25.07 1.29 -5.85
N ASN A 117 24.17 2.24 -5.65
CA ASN A 117 23.66 2.64 -4.37
C ASN A 117 22.28 1.99 -4.21
N VAL A 118 22.06 1.25 -3.13
CA VAL A 118 20.82 0.49 -2.92
C VAL A 118 20.11 0.98 -1.68
N THR A 119 18.81 1.27 -1.80
CA THR A 119 17.97 1.66 -0.67
C THR A 119 17.81 0.48 0.30
N GLN A 120 17.69 0.81 1.58
CA GLN A 120 17.55 -0.15 2.67
C GLN A 120 16.26 0.09 3.46
N ILE A 121 15.98 -0.81 4.39
CA ILE A 121 14.94 -0.64 5.39
C ILE A 121 15.58 -0.28 6.74
N MET A 122 14.97 0.67 7.46
CA MET A 122 15.41 1.11 8.78
C MET A 122 14.31 0.94 9.82
N PRO A 123 14.65 0.73 11.11
CA PRO A 123 13.68 0.82 12.20
C PRO A 123 12.91 2.14 12.19
N ALA A 124 11.67 2.11 12.68
CA ALA A 124 10.79 3.27 12.69
C ALA A 124 11.38 4.48 13.43
N GLY A 125 11.21 5.67 12.86
CA GLY A 125 11.67 6.95 13.41
C GLY A 125 13.14 7.26 13.16
N ILE A 126 13.82 6.49 12.30
CA ILE A 126 15.23 6.74 11.95
C ILE A 126 15.37 7.41 10.58
N THR A 127 14.49 7.11 9.62
CA THR A 127 14.66 7.66 8.27
C THR A 127 14.23 9.11 8.17
N GLU A 128 14.91 9.83 7.28
CA GLU A 128 14.55 11.16 6.82
C GLU A 128 13.42 11.14 5.76
N GLY A 129 13.16 9.97 5.15
CA GLY A 129 12.14 9.80 4.12
C GLY A 129 12.44 10.47 2.78
N PHE A 130 11.41 10.62 1.96
CA PHE A 130 11.54 11.05 0.56
C PHE A 130 10.77 12.32 0.27
N LYS A 131 11.36 13.20 -0.54
CA LYS A 131 10.59 14.17 -1.29
C LYS A 131 9.89 13.45 -2.44
N MET A 132 8.58 13.66 -2.55
CA MET A 132 7.76 13.05 -3.60
C MET A 132 7.35 14.09 -4.65
N THR A 133 7.81 13.92 -5.88
CA THR A 133 7.56 14.85 -7.00
C THR A 133 6.65 14.19 -8.04
N ALA A 134 5.50 14.79 -8.34
CA ALA A 134 4.60 14.26 -9.38
C ALA A 134 5.23 14.37 -10.79
N LEU A 135 5.18 13.29 -11.56
CA LEU A 135 5.71 13.19 -12.93
C LEU A 135 4.61 13.23 -14.01
N GLY A 136 3.33 13.25 -13.60
CA GLY A 136 2.19 13.03 -14.49
C GLY A 136 1.85 11.54 -14.65
N ASN A 137 0.74 11.23 -15.32
CA ASN A 137 0.23 9.84 -15.49
C ASN A 137 0.13 9.03 -14.18
N ASN A 138 -0.13 9.71 -13.05
CA ASN A 138 -0.16 9.16 -11.70
C ASN A 138 1.14 8.45 -11.28
N ALA A 139 2.27 8.88 -11.85
CA ALA A 139 3.60 8.48 -11.42
C ALA A 139 4.25 9.59 -10.58
N PHE A 140 5.09 9.17 -9.65
CA PHE A 140 5.85 10.03 -8.76
C PHE A 140 7.32 9.62 -8.76
N MET A 141 8.20 10.60 -8.65
CA MET A 141 9.60 10.39 -8.33
C MET A 141 9.78 10.50 -6.82
N LEU A 142 10.61 9.63 -6.25
CA LEU A 142 11.01 9.64 -4.85
C LEU A 142 12.48 10.03 -4.77
N GLU A 143 12.75 11.17 -4.14
CA GLU A 143 14.09 11.78 -4.04
C GLU A 143 14.50 11.93 -2.58
N SER A 144 15.78 11.77 -2.30
CA SER A 144 16.38 12.00 -0.99
C SER A 144 17.78 12.59 -1.14
N VAL A 145 18.17 13.42 -0.19
CA VAL A 145 19.53 13.95 -0.08
C VAL A 145 20.27 13.06 0.90
N GLU A 146 21.35 12.43 0.44
CA GLU A 146 22.15 11.54 1.28
C GLU A 146 23.20 12.31 2.09
N ASP A 147 23.92 11.60 2.96
CA ASP A 147 24.93 12.17 3.86
C ASP A 147 26.06 12.92 3.14
N ASP A 148 26.32 12.57 1.88
CA ASP A 148 27.29 13.26 1.02
C ASP A 148 26.76 14.55 0.36
N GLY A 149 25.50 14.90 0.65
CA GLY A 149 24.80 16.07 0.10
C GLY A 149 24.33 15.89 -1.35
N ILE A 150 24.46 14.70 -1.93
CA ILE A 150 24.00 14.42 -3.29
C ILE A 150 22.53 13.98 -3.23
N ASN A 151 21.73 14.55 -4.14
CA ASN A 151 20.34 14.13 -4.33
C ASN A 151 20.31 12.86 -5.19
N ARG A 152 19.69 11.80 -4.68
CA ARG A 152 19.50 10.52 -5.40
C ARG A 152 18.01 10.22 -5.51
N CYS A 153 17.65 9.47 -6.55
CA CYS A 153 16.28 9.02 -6.77
C CYS A 153 16.19 7.52 -6.52
N LEU A 154 15.09 7.08 -5.92
CA LEU A 154 14.74 5.68 -5.96
C LEU A 154 14.45 5.28 -7.42
N ALA A 155 15.16 4.27 -7.92
CA ALA A 155 15.03 3.80 -9.28
C ALA A 155 14.79 2.29 -9.33
N ALA A 156 13.98 1.85 -10.28
CA ALA A 156 13.90 0.46 -10.68
C ALA A 156 15.14 0.11 -11.51
N ALA A 157 16.14 -0.49 -10.87
CA ALA A 157 17.43 -0.82 -11.44
C ALA A 157 17.85 -2.26 -11.11
N ASP A 158 18.70 -2.84 -11.95
CA ASP A 158 19.42 -4.07 -11.67
C ASP A 158 20.83 -3.73 -11.18
N ILE A 159 21.25 -4.36 -10.08
CA ILE A 159 22.58 -4.16 -9.48
C ILE A 159 23.70 -4.69 -10.38
N GLU A 160 23.41 -5.63 -11.28
CA GLU A 160 24.38 -6.17 -12.24
C GLU A 160 24.57 -5.28 -13.48
N GLU A 161 23.75 -4.24 -13.66
CA GLU A 161 23.80 -3.33 -14.81
C GLU A 161 24.53 -2.00 -14.50
N ASP A 162 24.84 -1.25 -15.57
CA ASP A 162 25.43 0.08 -15.42
C ASP A 162 24.46 1.03 -14.68
N PRO A 163 24.98 1.93 -13.83
CA PRO A 163 24.14 2.82 -13.04
C PRO A 163 23.26 3.70 -13.92
N ILE A 164 21.97 3.78 -13.54
CA ILE A 164 21.03 4.68 -14.17
C ILE A 164 21.48 6.12 -13.91
N THR A 165 21.76 6.86 -14.98
CA THR A 165 22.11 8.27 -14.85
C THR A 165 20.89 9.04 -14.38
N TYR A 166 21.09 10.00 -13.46
CA TYR A 166 20.02 10.87 -13.00
C TYR A 166 19.31 11.49 -14.20
N PRO A 167 17.98 11.37 -14.31
CA PRO A 167 17.28 11.75 -15.51
C PRO A 167 17.39 13.27 -15.73
N THR A 168 17.70 13.64 -16.96
CA THR A 168 17.69 15.06 -17.38
C THR A 168 16.27 15.55 -17.69
N GLN A 169 15.31 14.62 -17.82
CA GLN A 169 13.88 14.91 -17.99
C GLN A 169 13.03 13.99 -17.12
N ASN A 170 12.05 14.59 -16.44
CA ASN A 170 11.10 13.91 -15.55
C ASN A 170 10.03 13.17 -16.36
N GLU A 171 10.32 11.95 -16.77
CA GLU A 171 9.40 11.11 -17.54
C GLU A 171 8.64 10.14 -16.63
N SER A 172 7.30 10.22 -16.67
CA SER A 172 6.40 9.36 -15.88
C SER A 172 6.54 7.85 -16.13
N THR A 173 7.23 7.43 -17.19
CA THR A 173 7.44 6.02 -17.58
C THR A 173 8.91 5.60 -17.50
N SER A 174 9.75 6.39 -16.81
CA SER A 174 11.16 6.07 -16.61
C SER A 174 11.39 5.18 -15.38
N ALA A 175 12.61 4.70 -15.21
CA ALA A 175 13.00 3.86 -14.07
C ALA A 175 12.79 4.51 -12.70
N ILE A 176 12.77 5.85 -12.62
CA ILE A 176 12.54 6.60 -11.38
C ILE A 176 11.05 6.87 -11.10
N GLY A 177 10.16 6.47 -12.01
CA GLY A 177 8.73 6.67 -11.89
C GLY A 177 8.07 5.56 -11.10
N TRP A 178 7.29 5.94 -10.09
CA TRP A 178 6.59 5.02 -9.19
C TRP A 178 5.09 5.30 -9.16
N LYS A 179 4.29 4.25 -9.21
CA LYS A 179 2.83 4.29 -9.06
C LYS A 179 2.44 3.73 -7.71
N PHE A 180 1.61 4.46 -6.98
CA PHE A 180 1.05 4.04 -5.71
C PHE A 180 -0.35 3.47 -5.95
N ILE A 181 -0.48 2.15 -5.83
CA ILE A 181 -1.72 1.42 -6.10
C ILE A 181 -2.34 1.02 -4.76
N VAL A 182 -3.49 1.61 -4.43
CA VAL A 182 -4.23 1.26 -3.19
C VAL A 182 -4.64 -0.22 -3.24
N THR A 183 -4.23 -1.00 -2.23
CA THR A 183 -4.62 -2.41 -2.05
C THR A 183 -5.65 -2.60 -0.96
N GLU A 184 -5.58 -1.78 0.10
CA GLU A 184 -6.51 -1.86 1.23
C GLU A 184 -6.68 -0.50 1.89
N VAL A 185 -7.82 -0.33 2.54
CA VAL A 185 -8.15 0.83 3.36
C VAL A 185 -8.64 0.32 4.72
N SER A 186 -7.85 0.53 5.78
CA SER A 186 -8.13 0.09 7.17
C SER A 186 -8.42 1.28 8.09
N GLY A 187 -8.99 1.08 9.28
CA GLY A 187 -9.28 2.19 10.23
C GLY A 187 -10.62 2.90 10.04
N TRP A 188 -11.34 2.61 8.95
CA TRP A 188 -12.70 3.14 8.74
C TRP A 188 -13.72 2.46 9.68
N THR A 189 -14.08 3.13 10.79
CA THR A 189 -15.27 2.79 11.62
C THR A 189 -16.44 3.76 11.41
N GLY A 190 -16.35 4.65 10.41
CA GLY A 190 -17.43 5.55 10.02
C GLY A 190 -18.55 4.88 9.20
N ILE A 191 -19.76 5.39 9.31
CA ILE A 191 -20.87 5.04 8.40
C ILE A 191 -20.63 5.79 7.08
N GLY A 192 -20.38 5.10 5.95
CA GLY A 192 -20.35 5.77 4.63
C GLY A 192 -19.70 5.04 3.45
N THR A 193 -20.52 4.33 2.69
CA THR A 193 -20.44 4.05 1.22
C THR A 193 -19.15 3.49 0.61
N ASN A 194 -19.03 2.16 0.56
CA ASN A 194 -18.35 1.50 -0.56
C ASN A 194 -19.33 1.29 -1.72
N LYS A 195 -18.80 1.44 -2.95
CA LYS A 195 -19.35 1.13 -4.27
C LYS A 195 -20.65 0.31 -4.25
N ALA A 196 -21.70 0.85 -4.88
CA ALA A 196 -23.07 0.33 -4.92
C ALA A 196 -23.21 -1.21 -4.93
N CYS A 197 -23.23 -1.80 -3.74
CA CYS A 197 -24.14 -2.88 -3.38
C CYS A 197 -24.80 -2.38 -2.09
N LYS A 198 -26.03 -1.85 -2.18
CA LYS A 198 -26.72 -1.07 -1.14
C LYS A 198 -27.11 -1.93 0.07
N THR A 199 -26.14 -2.44 0.82
CA THR A 199 -26.40 -3.01 2.13
C THR A 199 -26.50 -1.88 3.14
N SER A 200 -27.67 -1.69 3.76
CA SER A 200 -27.88 -0.65 4.76
C SER A 200 -28.49 -1.22 6.02
N ILE A 201 -27.93 -0.84 7.17
CA ILE A 201 -28.45 -1.19 8.49
C ILE A 201 -29.22 0.01 9.03
N ARG A 202 -30.45 -0.20 9.47
CA ARG A 202 -31.28 0.82 10.11
C ARG A 202 -31.80 0.33 11.45
N VAL A 203 -31.70 1.19 12.44
CA VAL A 203 -32.34 1.02 13.74
C VAL A 203 -33.65 1.81 13.75
N SER A 204 -34.76 1.14 14.00
CA SER A 204 -36.06 1.79 14.19
C SER A 204 -36.86 1.08 15.26
N ASN A 205 -37.39 1.81 16.24
CA ASN A 205 -38.15 1.26 17.36
C ASN A 205 -37.43 0.09 18.07
N ARG A 206 -36.12 0.25 18.32
CA ARG A 206 -35.23 -0.76 18.89
C ARG A 206 -35.21 -2.09 18.12
N ARG A 207 -35.43 -2.05 16.81
CA ARG A 207 -35.25 -3.17 15.90
C ARG A 207 -34.19 -2.82 14.87
N ILE A 208 -33.38 -3.81 14.53
CA ILE A 208 -32.38 -3.71 13.48
C ILE A 208 -32.96 -4.30 12.20
N SER A 209 -32.88 -3.53 11.12
CA SER A 209 -33.26 -3.97 9.79
C SER A 209 -32.05 -3.84 8.86
N VAL A 210 -31.80 -4.88 8.08
CA VAL A 210 -30.71 -4.93 7.11
C VAL A 210 -31.34 -5.05 5.73
N SER A 211 -31.14 -4.05 4.87
CA SER A 211 -31.46 -4.14 3.44
C SER A 211 -30.19 -4.44 2.66
N GLY A 212 -30.31 -5.00 1.44
CA GLY A 212 -29.17 -5.35 0.58
C GLY A 212 -28.43 -6.64 0.93
N ALA A 213 -28.81 -7.33 2.01
CA ALA A 213 -28.32 -8.66 2.35
C ALA A 213 -29.45 -9.58 2.86
N THR A 214 -29.51 -10.81 2.36
CA THR A 214 -30.49 -11.83 2.79
C THR A 214 -29.95 -12.72 3.91
N LYS A 215 -28.62 -12.90 3.97
CA LYS A 215 -27.91 -13.66 5.00
C LYS A 215 -27.20 -12.71 5.95
N TRP A 216 -27.70 -12.58 7.17
CA TRP A 216 -27.06 -11.82 8.23
C TRP A 216 -27.35 -12.43 9.60
N GLN A 217 -26.52 -12.19 10.59
CA GLN A 217 -26.72 -12.67 11.95
C GLN A 217 -26.68 -11.49 12.91
N LEU A 218 -27.40 -11.61 14.02
CA LEU A 218 -27.44 -10.60 15.07
C LEU A 218 -26.90 -11.23 16.35
N PHE A 219 -26.01 -10.54 17.04
CA PHE A 219 -25.47 -10.99 18.31
C PHE A 219 -25.60 -9.88 19.37
N ASN A 220 -25.79 -10.27 20.62
CA ASN A 220 -25.66 -9.34 21.75
C ASN A 220 -24.18 -9.11 22.11
N ALA A 221 -23.91 -8.25 23.10
CA ALA A 221 -22.56 -7.94 23.56
C ALA A 221 -21.79 -9.14 24.14
N GLN A 222 -22.51 -10.19 24.54
CA GLN A 222 -21.96 -11.45 25.05
C GLN A 222 -21.68 -12.47 23.93
N GLY A 223 -21.97 -12.11 22.67
CA GLY A 223 -21.77 -12.99 21.52
C GLY A 223 -22.89 -14.01 21.29
N GLU A 224 -24.01 -13.91 22.01
CA GLU A 224 -25.16 -14.79 21.84
C GLU A 224 -26.00 -14.35 20.63
N GLU A 225 -26.39 -15.30 19.78
CA GLU A 225 -27.20 -15.02 18.60
C GLU A 225 -28.64 -14.65 18.99
N MET A 226 -29.10 -13.52 18.47
CA MET A 226 -30.41 -12.93 18.76
C MET A 226 -31.35 -13.08 17.55
N PRO A 227 -32.66 -13.28 17.77
CA PRO A 227 -33.61 -13.31 16.66
C PRO A 227 -33.71 -11.95 15.96
N ARG A 228 -33.67 -11.95 14.63
CA ARG A 228 -33.69 -10.75 13.77
C ARG A 228 -34.93 -9.87 13.92
N THR A 229 -36.05 -10.43 14.41
CA THR A 229 -37.35 -9.75 14.52
C THR A 229 -37.62 -9.19 15.92
N THR A 230 -36.72 -9.46 16.88
CA THR A 230 -36.89 -9.07 18.28
C THR A 230 -36.68 -7.58 18.49
N ARG A 231 -37.44 -7.00 19.43
CA ARG A 231 -37.18 -5.66 19.95
C ARG A 231 -36.06 -5.73 20.99
N LEU A 232 -34.98 -5.03 20.74
CA LEU A 232 -33.74 -5.08 21.51
C LEU A 232 -33.83 -4.16 22.74
N ALA A 233 -33.16 -4.54 23.83
CA ALA A 233 -32.90 -3.63 24.94
C ALA A 233 -31.80 -2.63 24.56
N PRO A 234 -31.71 -1.44 25.20
CA PRO A 234 -30.58 -0.54 25.01
C PRO A 234 -29.24 -1.25 25.29
N GLY A 235 -28.25 -1.00 24.46
CA GLY A 235 -26.96 -1.70 24.53
C GLY A 235 -26.29 -1.87 23.18
N VAL A 236 -25.14 -2.53 23.19
CA VAL A 236 -24.33 -2.80 21.98
C VAL A 236 -24.69 -4.16 21.42
N TYR A 237 -24.87 -4.21 20.10
CA TYR A 237 -25.14 -5.42 19.34
C TYR A 237 -24.18 -5.52 18.15
N MET A 238 -24.01 -6.73 17.62
CA MET A 238 -23.17 -6.99 16.46
C MET A 238 -24.02 -7.57 15.34
N VAL A 239 -23.94 -6.99 14.15
CA VAL A 239 -24.60 -7.49 12.94
C VAL A 239 -23.54 -8.05 12.02
N LYS A 240 -23.56 -9.37 11.80
CA LYS A 240 -22.64 -10.03 10.87
C LYS A 240 -23.30 -10.22 9.51
N ILE A 241 -22.67 -9.74 8.45
CA ILE A 241 -23.11 -9.86 7.06
C ILE A 241 -21.94 -10.42 6.27
N ALA A 242 -22.05 -11.67 5.81
CA ALA A 242 -20.92 -12.40 5.23
C ALA A 242 -19.68 -12.42 6.17
N ASP A 243 -18.56 -11.88 5.73
CA ASP A 243 -17.30 -11.71 6.44
C ASP A 243 -17.21 -10.40 7.23
N LYS A 244 -18.19 -9.50 7.09
CA LYS A 244 -18.24 -8.20 7.77
C LYS A 244 -19.04 -8.28 9.07
N THR A 245 -18.59 -7.60 10.12
CA THR A 245 -19.34 -7.40 11.37
C THR A 245 -19.45 -5.91 11.70
N GLU A 246 -20.67 -5.42 11.93
CA GLU A 246 -20.94 -4.04 12.30
C GLU A 246 -21.45 -3.95 13.75
N LYS A 247 -20.88 -3.04 14.54
CA LYS A 247 -21.36 -2.75 15.91
C LYS A 247 -22.50 -1.72 15.84
N ILE A 248 -23.61 -2.01 16.50
CA ILE A 248 -24.80 -1.16 16.54
C ILE A 248 -25.13 -0.82 17.99
N LEU A 249 -25.20 0.48 18.29
CA LEU A 249 -25.70 0.97 19.57
C LEU A 249 -27.22 1.17 19.49
N ILE A 250 -27.96 0.54 20.40
CA ILE A 250 -29.40 0.76 20.58
C ILE A 250 -29.59 1.68 21.80
N GLN A 251 -30.34 2.77 21.59
CA GLN A 251 -30.77 3.73 22.63
C GLN A 251 -32.24 3.47 23.07
#